data_AF-A0A267DXP9-F1
#
_entry.id   AF-A0A267DXP9-F1
#
_cell.length_a   1.000
_cell.length_b   1.000
_cell.length_c   1.000
_cell.angle_alpha   90.00
_cell.angle_beta   90.00
_cell.angle_gamma   90.00
#
_symmetry.space_group_name_H-M   'P 1'
#
loop_
_entity.id
_entity.type
_entity.pdbx_description
1 polymer ?
#
loop_
_entity_poly.entity_id
_entity_poly.type
_entity_poly.pdbx_seq_one_letter_code
_entity_poly.pdbx_strand_id
1 'polypeptide(L)'
;METELHHNDRVLFGNNHLYVFHHPVDYAKMVKSAGKGDNKNADKLSPPNFEDAQAELAANSGIMGLLGDSKGGGNEDLMKLKDDLVKLFPEVQEANAMAQEMQRPVKFELLLMSAQGRGLREGEGQTEVYIRLINSENNTEFLWPKDKFLDRKFLMRDVYNSFMDGEADWKPPEHEDPFLEPADTPVLIGTSLIYLESLAHLIEISQTFAVTNYKGDDQGKLEIEILPCDEEWNELTNSFAEPESLIANPLKFKIKVLTGKGLPKRFAALFCRYKYYLDDDYTTTEEVPGGSDPQFNFEKTYTVATVTQQFMNYLQNSYIIVELWGRQRDSGRTGGKIAQIAESPNDGAVKGGPSREGLDSTDGEGGSGGTRKLLAELDTITKEKERAELKVKQLQSLLNEARKKGDEKIDVDALDSTLSATLNGGDQKKPPEEKAGAGSKAAAANAGGSSAVIQQKREDVMSKTVSKACVLQ
;
A
#
# COMPACT_ATOMS: atom_id res chain seq x y z
N MET A 1 -25.32 -25.76 -0.85
CA MET A 1 -24.24 -26.76 -0.78
C MET A 1 -24.44 -27.53 0.49
N GLU A 2 -24.53 -28.84 0.40
CA GLU A 2 -24.54 -29.71 1.58
C GLU A 2 -23.12 -30.26 1.75
N THR A 3 -22.58 -30.17 2.97
CA THR A 3 -21.25 -30.65 3.31
C THR A 3 -21.40 -31.78 4.32
N GLU A 4 -20.84 -32.95 4.02
CA GLU A 4 -20.85 -34.11 4.93
C GLU A 4 -19.83 -33.92 6.06
N LEU A 5 -20.28 -33.98 7.31
CA LEU A 5 -19.45 -33.80 8.50
C LEU A 5 -18.90 -35.14 9.01
N HIS A 6 -17.64 -35.15 9.37
CA HIS A 6 -16.89 -36.28 9.91
C HIS A 6 -16.50 -36.04 11.38
N HIS A 7 -16.18 -37.12 12.10
CA HIS A 7 -15.71 -37.00 13.49
C HIS A 7 -14.49 -36.07 13.59
N ASN A 8 -14.51 -35.17 14.59
CA ASN A 8 -13.56 -34.07 14.81
C ASN A 8 -13.63 -32.90 13.82
N ASP A 9 -14.68 -32.81 12.99
CA ASP A 9 -14.92 -31.62 12.19
C ASP A 9 -15.24 -30.40 13.04
N ARG A 10 -14.66 -29.26 12.67
CA ARG A 10 -14.90 -27.97 13.32
C ARG A 10 -16.11 -27.32 12.67
N VAL A 11 -17.13 -27.06 13.48
CA VAL A 11 -18.35 -26.38 13.05
C VAL A 11 -18.37 -25.01 13.71
N LEU A 12 -18.20 -23.97 12.91
CA LEU A 12 -18.33 -22.58 13.36
C LEU A 12 -19.80 -22.14 13.17
N PHE A 13 -20.47 -21.84 14.28
CA PHE A 13 -21.79 -21.19 14.27
C PHE A 13 -21.63 -19.72 14.65
N GLY A 14 -22.12 -18.82 13.79
CA GLY A 14 -21.86 -17.38 13.94
C GLY A 14 -20.36 -17.08 13.81
N ASN A 15 -19.87 -16.10 14.56
CA ASN A 15 -18.47 -15.68 14.46
C ASN A 15 -17.57 -16.21 15.59
N ASN A 16 -18.15 -16.58 16.74
CA ASN A 16 -17.39 -16.92 17.95
C ASN A 16 -17.72 -18.29 18.56
N HIS A 17 -18.68 -19.05 18.01
CA HIS A 17 -19.05 -20.35 18.58
C HIS A 17 -18.49 -21.49 17.75
N LEU A 18 -17.34 -22.00 18.20
CA LEU A 18 -16.65 -23.12 17.58
C LEU A 18 -17.00 -24.42 18.30
N TYR A 19 -17.55 -25.37 17.56
CA TYR A 19 -17.92 -26.69 18.05
C TYR A 19 -17.11 -27.76 17.35
N VAL A 20 -16.85 -28.86 18.06
CA VAL A 20 -16.26 -30.07 17.48
C VAL A 20 -17.38 -31.07 17.27
N PHE A 21 -17.57 -31.50 16.03
CA PHE A 21 -18.57 -32.51 15.69
C PHE A 21 -18.10 -33.90 16.10
N HIS A 22 -18.86 -34.52 17.00
CA HIS A 22 -18.59 -35.88 17.46
C HIS A 22 -19.47 -36.89 16.71
N HIS A 23 -18.93 -37.54 15.67
CA HIS A 23 -19.62 -38.64 15.00
C HIS A 23 -19.31 -40.00 15.66
N PRO A 24 -20.28 -40.68 16.30
CA PRO A 24 -20.02 -41.84 17.15
C PRO A 24 -19.57 -43.09 16.38
N VAL A 25 -20.03 -43.26 15.13
CA VAL A 25 -19.67 -44.41 14.30
C VAL A 25 -18.25 -44.28 13.77
N ASP A 26 -17.84 -43.08 13.36
CA ASP A 26 -16.49 -42.86 12.85
C ASP A 26 -15.45 -42.87 13.97
N TYR A 27 -15.79 -42.34 15.14
CA TYR A 27 -14.98 -42.50 16.34
C TYR A 27 -14.70 -43.98 16.65
N ALA A 28 -15.75 -44.81 16.65
CA ALA A 28 -15.60 -46.24 16.91
C ALA A 28 -14.75 -46.96 15.85
N LYS A 29 -14.78 -46.52 14.58
CA LYS A 29 -13.88 -47.04 13.53
C LYS A 29 -12.43 -46.61 13.79
N MET A 30 -12.21 -45.35 14.17
CA MET A 30 -10.89 -44.78 14.46
C MET A 30 -10.21 -45.47 15.67
N VAL A 31 -10.96 -45.71 16.75
CA VAL A 31 -10.46 -46.45 17.94
C VAL A 31 -10.04 -47.87 17.56
N LYS A 32 -10.83 -48.57 16.74
CA LYS A 32 -10.51 -49.93 16.27
C LYS A 32 -9.28 -49.97 15.37
N SER A 33 -9.04 -48.94 14.57
CA SER A 33 -7.83 -48.83 13.75
C SER A 33 -6.58 -48.46 14.56
N ALA A 34 -6.70 -47.65 15.61
CA ALA A 34 -5.57 -47.27 16.46
C ALA A 34 -5.07 -48.42 17.35
N GLY A 35 -5.96 -49.33 17.77
CA GLY A 35 -5.59 -50.54 18.54
C GLY A 35 -4.77 -51.58 17.77
N LYS A 36 -4.50 -51.38 16.46
CA LYS A 36 -3.74 -52.30 15.61
C LYS A 36 -2.24 -51.94 15.44
N GLY A 37 -1.70 -51.04 16.25
CA GLY A 37 -0.25 -50.76 16.32
C GLY A 37 0.23 -49.60 15.43
N ASP A 38 -0.67 -48.91 14.74
CA ASP A 38 -0.36 -47.70 13.99
C ASP A 38 -0.45 -46.47 14.90
N ASN A 39 0.67 -46.13 15.57
CA ASN A 39 0.82 -44.93 16.42
C ASN A 39 0.55 -43.59 15.69
N LYS A 40 0.28 -43.59 14.38
CA LYS A 40 -0.02 -42.39 13.57
C LYS A 40 -1.44 -41.87 13.72
N ASN A 41 -2.36 -42.64 14.32
CA ASN A 41 -3.77 -42.26 14.48
C ASN A 41 -4.14 -41.84 15.91
N ALA A 42 -3.23 -41.92 16.87
CA ALA A 42 -3.50 -41.53 18.27
C ALA A 42 -3.81 -40.03 18.40
N ASP A 43 -3.11 -39.17 17.65
CA ASP A 43 -3.34 -37.71 17.65
C ASP A 43 -4.68 -37.32 17.00
N LYS A 44 -5.28 -38.18 16.16
CA LYS A 44 -6.59 -37.94 15.55
C LYS A 44 -7.78 -38.35 16.44
N LEU A 45 -7.51 -39.04 17.54
CA LEU A 45 -8.52 -39.48 18.51
C LEU A 45 -8.76 -38.44 19.61
N SER A 46 -7.78 -37.60 19.90
CA SER A 46 -7.97 -36.44 20.77
C SER A 46 -8.84 -35.40 20.06
N PRO A 47 -9.87 -34.85 20.74
CA PRO A 47 -10.61 -33.73 20.19
C PRO A 47 -9.64 -32.55 20.01
N PRO A 48 -9.69 -31.84 18.86
CA PRO A 48 -8.86 -30.68 18.64
C PRO A 48 -9.13 -29.64 19.72
N ASN A 49 -8.08 -28.99 20.21
CA ASN A 49 -8.22 -27.93 21.18
C ASN A 49 -8.70 -26.63 20.47
N PHE A 50 -9.15 -25.64 21.25
CA PHE A 50 -9.67 -24.38 20.69
C PHE A 50 -8.62 -23.63 19.85
N GLU A 51 -7.36 -23.68 20.27
CA GLU A 51 -6.24 -23.02 19.61
C GLU A 51 -5.89 -23.69 18.27
N ASP A 52 -5.91 -25.02 18.20
CA ASP A 52 -5.73 -25.81 16.98
C ASP A 52 -6.84 -25.50 15.97
N ALA A 53 -8.08 -25.42 16.47
CA ALA A 53 -9.24 -25.15 15.65
C ALA A 53 -9.26 -23.71 15.11
N GLN A 54 -8.83 -22.72 15.92
CA GLN A 54 -8.62 -21.35 15.45
C GLN A 54 -7.45 -21.25 14.46
N ALA A 55 -6.35 -21.95 14.70
CA ALA A 55 -5.21 -22.00 13.79
C ALA A 55 -5.60 -22.57 12.43
N GLU A 56 -6.48 -23.57 12.41
CA GLU A 56 -6.98 -24.13 11.17
C GLU A 56 -7.96 -23.20 10.43
N LEU A 57 -8.85 -22.53 11.16
CA LEU A 57 -9.74 -21.50 10.58
C LEU A 57 -8.92 -20.35 9.96
N ALA A 58 -7.86 -19.90 10.65
CA ALA A 58 -6.93 -18.92 10.14
C ALA A 58 -6.15 -19.44 8.91
N ALA A 59 -5.76 -20.71 8.88
CA ALA A 59 -5.11 -21.31 7.72
C ALA A 59 -6.06 -21.37 6.51
N ASN A 60 -7.31 -21.78 6.72
CA ASN A 60 -8.32 -21.94 5.67
C ASN A 60 -8.88 -20.60 5.17
N SER A 61 -8.80 -19.53 5.97
CA SER A 61 -9.19 -18.17 5.56
C SER A 61 -8.16 -17.49 4.65
N GLY A 62 -7.04 -18.15 4.35
CA GLY A 62 -5.94 -17.60 3.55
C GLY A 62 -5.05 -16.64 4.32
N ILE A 63 -5.33 -16.38 5.60
CA ILE A 63 -4.57 -15.44 6.43
C ILE A 63 -3.18 -15.97 6.75
N MET A 64 -3.03 -17.29 6.90
CA MET A 64 -1.71 -17.92 7.02
C MET A 64 -0.87 -17.73 5.75
N GLY A 65 -1.52 -17.52 4.60
CA GLY A 65 -0.86 -17.17 3.34
C GLY A 65 -0.16 -15.80 3.38
N LEU A 66 -0.50 -14.91 4.32
CA LEU A 66 0.22 -13.65 4.53
C LEU A 66 1.69 -13.89 4.91
N LEU A 67 1.99 -14.99 5.61
CA LEU A 67 3.35 -15.29 6.05
C LEU A 67 4.25 -15.82 4.92
N GLY A 68 3.67 -16.19 3.76
CA GLY A 68 4.38 -16.78 2.63
C GLY A 68 5.15 -18.06 2.97
N ASP A 69 5.84 -18.66 1.99
CA ASP A 69 6.81 -19.74 2.21
C ASP A 69 8.15 -19.18 2.76
N SER A 70 8.09 -18.41 3.85
CA SER A 70 9.23 -17.65 4.34
C SER A 70 10.30 -18.55 4.96
N LYS A 71 11.32 -18.89 4.17
CA LYS A 71 12.59 -19.52 4.60
C LYS A 71 13.54 -18.56 5.36
N GLY A 72 13.08 -17.41 5.84
CA GLY A 72 13.96 -16.29 6.23
C GLY A 72 13.81 -15.69 7.64
N GLY A 73 12.78 -16.06 8.42
CA GLY A 73 12.63 -15.60 9.81
C GLY A 73 13.11 -16.67 10.78
N GLY A 74 13.78 -16.28 11.86
CA GLY A 74 14.00 -17.19 12.99
C GLY A 74 12.67 -17.82 13.39
N ASN A 75 12.68 -19.13 13.69
CA ASN A 75 11.46 -19.91 13.94
C ASN A 75 10.55 -19.24 15.01
N GLU A 76 11.14 -18.50 15.95
CA GLU A 76 10.44 -17.78 17.02
C GLU A 76 9.64 -16.56 16.54
N ASP A 77 10.21 -15.69 15.71
CA ASP A 77 9.51 -14.49 15.20
C ASP A 77 8.32 -14.88 14.32
N LEU A 78 8.52 -15.90 13.47
CA LEU A 78 7.46 -16.46 12.65
C LEU A 78 6.36 -17.10 13.52
N MET A 79 6.75 -17.78 14.60
CA MET A 79 5.80 -18.37 15.54
C MET A 79 5.01 -17.31 16.30
N LYS A 80 5.65 -16.19 16.69
CA LYS A 80 4.98 -15.05 17.30
C LYS A 80 3.99 -14.38 16.36
N LEU A 81 4.37 -14.16 15.09
CA LEU A 81 3.46 -13.62 14.09
C LEU A 81 2.26 -14.55 13.85
N LYS A 82 2.51 -15.85 13.79
CA LYS A 82 1.45 -16.85 13.69
C LYS A 82 0.51 -16.78 14.90
N ASP A 83 1.05 -16.74 16.12
CA ASP A 83 0.27 -16.62 17.35
C ASP A 83 -0.59 -15.35 17.36
N ASP A 84 0.00 -14.20 17.02
CA ASP A 84 -0.72 -12.93 16.87
C ASP A 84 -1.85 -13.04 15.84
N LEU A 85 -1.62 -13.66 14.67
CA LEU A 85 -2.66 -13.84 13.64
C LEU A 85 -3.80 -14.73 14.11
N VAL A 86 -3.49 -15.87 14.76
CA VAL A 86 -4.51 -16.80 15.26
C VAL A 86 -5.37 -16.12 16.33
N LYS A 87 -4.77 -15.33 17.21
CA LYS A 87 -5.48 -14.59 18.25
C LYS A 87 -6.30 -13.42 17.71
N LEU A 88 -5.75 -12.65 16.77
CA LEU A 88 -6.42 -11.45 16.23
C LEU A 88 -7.50 -11.79 15.21
N PHE A 89 -7.42 -12.93 14.52
CA PHE A 89 -8.41 -13.34 13.53
C PHE A 89 -9.86 -13.34 14.08
N PRO A 90 -10.19 -14.07 15.16
CA PRO A 90 -11.55 -14.06 15.73
C PRO A 90 -11.96 -12.67 16.22
N GLU A 91 -11.02 -11.89 16.78
CA GLU A 91 -11.27 -10.54 17.27
C GLU A 91 -11.70 -9.58 16.15
N VAL A 92 -11.06 -9.69 14.98
CA VAL A 92 -11.43 -8.94 13.76
C VAL A 92 -12.77 -9.42 13.20
N GLN A 93 -13.07 -10.72 13.23
CA GLN A 93 -14.38 -11.22 12.81
C GLN A 93 -15.51 -10.75 13.74
N GLU A 94 -15.28 -10.69 15.04
CA GLU A 94 -16.23 -10.15 16.01
C GLU A 94 -16.48 -8.66 15.76
N ALA A 95 -15.43 -7.85 15.59
CA ALA A 95 -15.54 -6.43 15.28
C ALA A 95 -16.33 -6.17 13.98
N ASN A 96 -16.07 -6.96 12.94
CA ASN A 96 -16.81 -6.90 11.68
C ASN A 96 -18.29 -7.31 11.83
N ALA A 97 -18.59 -8.32 12.64
CA ALA A 97 -19.99 -8.69 12.94
C ALA A 97 -20.72 -7.55 13.65
N MET A 98 -20.13 -6.98 14.71
CA MET A 98 -20.72 -5.85 15.42
C MET A 98 -20.97 -4.67 14.47
N ALA A 99 -19.98 -4.34 13.63
CA ALA A 99 -20.14 -3.29 12.63
C ALA A 99 -21.29 -3.60 11.64
N GLN A 100 -21.38 -4.83 11.16
CA GLN A 100 -22.42 -5.25 10.22
C GLN A 100 -23.83 -5.21 10.84
N GLU A 101 -23.99 -5.73 12.07
CA GLU A 101 -25.28 -5.74 12.77
C GLU A 101 -25.76 -4.34 13.12
N MET A 102 -24.83 -3.46 13.50
CA MET A 102 -25.09 -2.03 13.74
C MET A 102 -25.18 -1.19 12.45
N GLN A 103 -25.06 -1.81 11.27
CA GLN A 103 -25.07 -1.15 9.96
C GLN A 103 -24.03 -0.02 9.82
N ARG A 104 -22.85 -0.19 10.41
CA ARG A 104 -21.72 0.73 10.30
C ARG A 104 -20.95 0.47 9.00
N PRO A 105 -20.56 1.50 8.23
CA PRO A 105 -19.93 1.34 6.91
C PRO A 105 -18.42 1.06 7.01
N VAL A 106 -17.99 0.28 8.00
CA VAL A 106 -16.57 -0.01 8.26
C VAL A 106 -16.25 -1.49 8.12
N LYS A 107 -15.01 -1.77 7.73
CA LYS A 107 -14.46 -3.13 7.64
C LYS A 107 -13.04 -3.16 8.19
N PHE A 108 -12.75 -4.19 8.98
CA PHE A 108 -11.44 -4.48 9.55
C PHE A 108 -10.80 -5.66 8.83
N GLU A 109 -9.54 -5.53 8.39
CA GLU A 109 -8.77 -6.58 7.74
C GLU A 109 -7.38 -6.72 8.39
N LEU A 110 -6.90 -7.94 8.59
CA LEU A 110 -5.53 -8.17 9.08
C LEU A 110 -4.52 -8.01 7.94
N LEU A 111 -3.37 -7.43 8.27
CA LEU A 111 -2.22 -7.33 7.37
C LEU A 111 -0.91 -7.48 8.13
N LEU A 112 0.15 -7.85 7.40
CA LEU A 112 1.51 -7.85 7.91
C LEU A 112 2.26 -6.63 7.37
N MET A 113 3.00 -5.97 8.25
CA MET A 113 3.81 -4.82 7.90
C MET A 113 5.25 -5.05 8.36
N SER A 114 6.19 -4.98 7.42
CA SER A 114 7.61 -5.06 7.74
C SER A 114 8.09 -3.83 8.50
N ALA A 115 9.26 -3.94 9.15
CA ALA A 115 9.91 -2.80 9.78
C ALA A 115 10.12 -1.64 8.78
N GLN A 116 10.57 -1.95 7.57
CA GLN A 116 10.79 -0.95 6.51
C GLN A 116 9.48 -0.30 6.05
N GLY A 117 8.39 -1.07 5.98
CA GLY A 117 7.06 -0.53 5.67
C GLY A 117 6.53 0.45 6.74
N ARG A 118 7.07 0.38 7.96
CA ARG A 118 6.81 1.31 9.06
C ARG A 118 7.77 2.50 9.11
N GLY A 119 8.73 2.59 8.18
CA GLY A 119 9.79 3.60 8.20
C GLY A 119 10.92 3.30 9.17
N LEU A 120 11.08 2.05 9.62
CA LEU A 120 12.22 1.63 10.45
C LEU A 120 13.37 1.13 9.57
N ARG A 121 14.60 1.27 10.07
CA ARG A 121 15.77 0.73 9.37
C ARG A 121 15.86 -0.79 9.50
N GLU A 122 16.68 -1.37 8.65
CA GLU A 122 17.04 -2.78 8.77
C GLU A 122 17.64 -3.06 10.15
N GLY A 123 17.09 -4.05 10.85
CA GLY A 123 17.49 -4.44 12.20
C GLY A 123 16.88 -3.62 13.34
N GLU A 124 16.13 -2.54 13.06
CA GLU A 124 15.46 -1.73 14.10
C GLU A 124 14.07 -2.27 14.50
N GLY A 125 13.54 -3.25 13.76
CA GLY A 125 12.25 -3.84 14.07
C GLY A 125 11.99 -5.15 13.34
N GLN A 126 10.92 -5.83 13.75
CA GLN A 126 10.44 -7.06 13.13
C GLN A 126 9.18 -6.80 12.30
N THR A 127 8.75 -7.77 11.50
CA THR A 127 7.41 -7.71 10.89
C THR A 127 6.35 -7.83 12.00
N GLU A 128 5.29 -7.03 11.91
CA GLU A 128 4.22 -6.96 12.91
C GLU A 128 2.85 -7.05 12.24
N VAL A 129 1.85 -7.52 12.99
CA VAL A 129 0.45 -7.57 12.56
C VAL A 129 -0.23 -6.22 12.79
N TYR A 130 -0.89 -5.72 11.76
CA TYR A 130 -1.69 -4.50 11.79
C TYR A 130 -3.14 -4.81 11.36
N ILE A 131 -4.05 -3.95 11.77
CA ILE A 131 -5.45 -3.98 11.37
C ILE A 131 -5.70 -2.80 10.44
N ARG A 132 -6.12 -3.11 9.21
CA ARG A 132 -6.59 -2.14 8.23
C ARG A 132 -8.06 -1.84 8.51
N LEU A 133 -8.36 -0.61 8.91
CA LEU A 133 -9.72 -0.08 8.97
C LEU A 133 -10.03 0.58 7.62
N ILE A 134 -11.10 0.15 6.96
CA ILE A 134 -11.61 0.71 5.72
C ILE A 134 -13.00 1.26 6.00
N ASN A 135 -13.21 2.56 5.78
CA ASN A 135 -14.53 3.16 5.80
C ASN A 135 -15.03 3.29 4.35
N SER A 136 -16.12 2.57 4.05
CA SER A 136 -16.71 2.49 2.72
C SER A 136 -17.53 3.72 2.34
N GLU A 137 -17.92 4.56 3.30
CA GLU A 137 -18.71 5.77 3.06
C GLU A 137 -17.82 6.90 2.51
N ASN A 138 -16.69 7.16 3.15
CA ASN A 138 -15.78 8.24 2.77
C ASN A 138 -14.48 7.76 2.10
N ASN A 139 -14.33 6.44 1.88
CA ASN A 139 -13.15 5.79 1.27
C ASN A 139 -11.84 6.06 2.02
N THR A 140 -11.90 6.26 3.34
CA THR A 140 -10.71 6.43 4.19
C THR A 140 -10.17 5.08 4.64
N GLU A 141 -8.84 5.00 4.74
CA GLU A 141 -8.13 3.82 5.20
C GLU A 141 -7.15 4.16 6.32
N PHE A 142 -7.15 3.37 7.40
CA PHE A 142 -6.23 3.53 8.51
C PHE A 142 -5.56 2.21 8.86
N LEU A 143 -4.32 2.29 9.35
CA LEU A 143 -3.53 1.15 9.78
C LEU A 143 -3.34 1.26 11.29
N TRP A 144 -3.96 0.35 12.03
CA TRP A 144 -3.89 0.31 13.48
C TRP A 144 -2.90 -0.77 13.94
N PRO A 145 -1.99 -0.45 14.86
CA PRO A 145 -1.28 -1.46 15.61
C PRO A 145 -2.26 -2.38 16.35
N LYS A 146 -1.86 -3.63 16.56
CA LYS A 146 -2.70 -4.62 17.24
C LYS A 146 -3.23 -4.15 18.60
N ASP A 147 -2.41 -3.50 19.41
CA ASP A 147 -2.79 -3.06 20.76
C ASP A 147 -3.90 -2.00 20.71
N LYS A 148 -3.74 -1.01 19.81
CA LYS A 148 -4.75 0.02 19.55
C LYS A 148 -6.09 -0.58 19.11
N PHE A 149 -6.07 -1.60 18.25
CA PHE A 149 -7.29 -2.29 17.85
C PHE A 149 -7.93 -3.04 19.01
N LEU A 150 -7.17 -3.77 19.83
CA LEU A 150 -7.69 -4.51 20.97
C LEU A 150 -8.33 -3.59 22.02
N ASP A 151 -7.68 -2.46 22.31
CA ASP A 151 -8.23 -1.43 23.21
C ASP A 151 -9.55 -0.87 22.68
N ARG A 152 -9.61 -0.53 21.38
CA ARG A 152 -10.86 -0.06 20.76
C ARG A 152 -11.92 -1.13 20.69
N LYS A 153 -11.54 -2.39 20.45
CA LYS A 153 -12.48 -3.51 20.39
C LYS A 153 -13.19 -3.70 21.72
N PHE A 154 -12.51 -3.49 22.84
CA PHE A 154 -13.15 -3.48 24.16
C PHE A 154 -14.29 -2.46 24.20
N LEU A 155 -14.03 -1.22 23.76
CA LEU A 155 -15.05 -0.17 23.66
C LEU A 155 -16.15 -0.50 22.63
N MET A 156 -15.81 -1.16 21.51
CA MET A 156 -16.82 -1.60 20.53
C MET A 156 -17.84 -2.55 21.15
N ARG A 157 -17.42 -3.44 22.06
CA ARG A 157 -18.34 -4.34 22.78
C ARG A 157 -19.29 -3.57 23.67
N ASP A 158 -18.82 -2.54 24.37
CA ASP A 158 -19.67 -1.70 25.22
C ASP A 158 -20.73 -0.99 24.39
N VAL A 159 -20.31 -0.36 23.27
CA VAL A 159 -21.23 0.28 22.32
C VAL A 159 -22.24 -0.71 21.74
N TYR A 160 -21.79 -1.92 21.41
CA TYR A 160 -22.65 -2.97 20.87
C TYR A 160 -23.66 -3.48 21.90
N ASN A 161 -23.27 -3.62 23.17
CA ASN A 161 -24.19 -4.01 24.24
C ASN A 161 -25.29 -2.97 24.44
N SER A 162 -24.95 -1.68 24.48
CA SER A 162 -25.95 -0.59 24.51
C SER A 162 -26.92 -0.66 23.33
N PHE A 163 -26.42 -0.94 22.13
CA PHE A 163 -27.27 -1.14 20.95
C PHE A 163 -28.24 -2.32 21.12
N MET A 164 -27.78 -3.45 21.66
CA MET A 164 -28.60 -4.64 21.90
C MET A 164 -29.65 -4.43 23.00
N ASP A 165 -29.36 -3.60 24.00
CA ASP A 165 -30.29 -3.23 25.07
C ASP A 165 -31.38 -2.23 24.62
N GLY A 166 -31.36 -1.83 23.34
CA GLY A 166 -32.36 -0.94 22.74
C GLY A 166 -32.01 0.54 22.84
N GLU A 167 -30.80 0.89 23.28
CA GLU A 167 -30.26 2.25 23.21
C GLU A 167 -29.67 2.55 21.82
N ALA A 168 -30.30 2.05 20.76
CA ALA A 168 -29.79 2.10 19.39
C ALA A 168 -29.58 3.53 18.84
N ASP A 169 -30.23 4.53 19.44
CA ASP A 169 -30.07 5.95 19.11
C ASP A 169 -28.82 6.58 19.75
N TRP A 170 -28.19 5.92 20.73
CA TRP A 170 -26.94 6.38 21.30
C TRP A 170 -25.79 6.11 20.34
N LYS A 171 -25.30 7.17 19.71
CA LYS A 171 -24.07 7.15 18.92
C LYS A 171 -23.03 8.00 19.63
N PRO A 172 -21.86 7.45 20.00
CA PRO A 172 -20.77 8.28 20.48
C PRO A 172 -20.40 9.32 19.40
N PRO A 173 -19.93 10.50 19.80
CA PRO A 173 -19.31 11.45 18.87
C PRO A 173 -18.24 10.76 18.01
N GLU A 174 -18.03 11.22 16.77
CA GLU A 174 -17.11 10.59 15.81
C GLU A 174 -15.68 10.37 16.37
N HIS A 175 -15.19 11.30 17.20
CA HIS A 175 -13.86 11.21 17.82
C HIS A 175 -13.80 10.23 19.01
N GLU A 176 -14.94 9.83 19.55
CA GLU A 176 -15.08 8.83 20.63
C GLU A 176 -15.59 7.48 20.10
N ASP A 177 -16.00 7.43 18.83
CA ASP A 177 -16.55 6.21 18.22
C ASP A 177 -15.44 5.18 18.00
N PRO A 178 -15.46 4.04 18.70
CA PRO A 178 -14.38 3.06 18.62
C PRO A 178 -14.31 2.35 17.26
N PHE A 179 -15.36 2.46 16.44
CA PHE A 179 -15.39 1.90 15.08
C PHE A 179 -14.72 2.81 14.04
N LEU A 180 -14.45 4.07 14.38
CA LEU A 180 -13.96 5.09 13.45
C LEU A 180 -12.56 5.58 13.83
N GLU A 181 -11.90 6.18 12.84
CA GLU A 181 -10.75 7.05 13.05
C GLU A 181 -11.06 8.37 12.35
N PRO A 182 -10.80 9.52 12.98
CA PRO A 182 -11.03 10.82 12.35
C PRO A 182 -10.26 10.94 11.03
N ALA A 183 -10.92 11.46 9.99
CA ALA A 183 -10.33 11.65 8.65
C ALA A 183 -9.08 12.54 8.64
N ASP A 184 -8.99 13.45 9.62
CA ASP A 184 -7.83 14.31 9.81
C ASP A 184 -6.63 13.59 10.42
N THR A 185 -6.77 12.36 10.92
CA THR A 185 -5.67 11.59 11.49
C THR A 185 -4.58 11.38 10.43
N PRO A 186 -3.33 11.79 10.67
CA PRO A 186 -2.25 11.59 9.73
C PRO A 186 -1.98 10.11 9.48
N VAL A 187 -1.80 9.74 8.21
CA VAL A 187 -1.42 8.40 7.79
C VAL A 187 -0.10 8.43 7.02
N LEU A 188 0.73 7.42 7.25
CA LEU A 188 1.96 7.22 6.49
C LEU A 188 1.58 6.81 5.05
N ILE A 189 1.95 7.64 4.08
CA ILE A 189 1.73 7.36 2.66
C ILE A 189 2.83 6.42 2.15
N GLY A 190 4.07 6.72 2.54
CA GLY A 190 5.23 5.92 2.19
C GLY A 190 6.52 6.59 2.62
N THR A 191 7.63 5.95 2.28
CA THR A 191 8.97 6.36 2.69
C THR A 191 9.90 6.50 1.50
N SER A 192 10.90 7.36 1.63
CA SER A 192 12.02 7.54 0.70
C SER A 192 13.34 7.36 1.45
N LEU A 193 14.23 6.56 0.89
CA LEU A 193 15.55 6.28 1.45
C LEU A 193 16.60 7.13 0.75
N ILE A 194 17.33 7.96 1.49
CA ILE A 194 18.39 8.83 0.96
C ILE A 194 19.74 8.42 1.55
N TYR A 195 20.61 7.83 0.73
CA TYR A 195 21.96 7.45 1.12
C TYR A 195 22.84 8.68 1.32
N LEU A 196 23.62 8.68 2.40
CA LEU A 196 24.41 9.83 2.82
C LEU A 196 25.87 9.79 2.34
N GLU A 197 26.26 8.76 1.59
CA GLU A 197 27.65 8.53 1.19
C GLU A 197 28.23 9.73 0.44
N SER A 198 27.46 10.38 -0.44
CA SER A 198 27.90 11.57 -1.16
C SER A 198 28.25 12.73 -0.21
N LEU A 199 27.51 12.91 0.88
CA LEU A 199 27.79 13.95 1.87
C LEU A 199 29.12 13.69 2.60
N ALA A 200 29.52 12.42 2.78
CA ALA A 200 30.83 12.06 3.35
C ALA A 200 32.01 12.58 2.51
N HIS A 201 31.77 12.87 1.23
CA HIS A 201 32.75 13.41 0.29
C HIS A 201 32.56 14.92 -0.01
N LEU A 202 31.68 15.61 0.74
CA LEU A 202 31.20 16.97 0.44
C LEU A 202 30.55 17.11 -0.94
N ILE A 203 30.01 16.02 -1.49
CA ILE A 203 29.25 16.06 -2.74
C ILE A 203 27.78 16.31 -2.39
N GLU A 204 27.19 17.30 -3.05
CA GLU A 204 25.77 17.59 -2.90
C GLU A 204 24.89 16.45 -3.42
N ILE A 205 23.80 16.20 -2.71
CA ILE A 205 22.73 15.30 -3.14
C ILE A 205 21.60 16.21 -3.59
N SER A 206 21.27 16.27 -4.87
CA SER A 206 20.06 16.94 -5.38
C SER A 206 19.40 16.00 -6.37
N GLN A 207 18.41 15.23 -5.88
CA GLN A 207 17.80 14.14 -6.64
C GLN A 207 16.31 13.99 -6.31
N THR A 208 15.62 13.24 -7.16
CA THR A 208 14.23 12.87 -6.97
C THR A 208 14.15 11.41 -6.50
N PHE A 209 13.59 11.20 -5.32
CA PHE A 209 13.47 9.89 -4.66
C PHE A 209 12.05 9.35 -4.76
N ALA A 210 11.90 8.05 -5.04
CA ALA A 210 10.58 7.42 -5.03
C ALA A 210 10.03 7.31 -3.60
N VAL A 211 8.72 7.46 -3.46
CA VAL A 211 7.98 7.22 -2.23
C VAL A 211 7.32 5.86 -2.35
N THR A 212 7.72 4.90 -1.53
CA THR A 212 7.13 3.56 -1.53
C THR A 212 6.25 3.34 -0.32
N ASN A 213 5.04 2.83 -0.52
CA ASN A 213 4.16 2.47 0.58
C ASN A 213 4.63 1.17 1.28
N TYR A 214 3.91 0.75 2.32
CA TYR A 214 4.18 -0.48 3.06
C TYR A 214 4.06 -1.78 2.24
N LYS A 215 3.44 -1.75 1.06
CA LYS A 215 3.34 -2.87 0.11
C LYS A 215 4.47 -2.86 -0.93
N GLY A 216 5.29 -1.80 -0.97
CA GLY A 216 6.30 -1.57 -1.99
C GLY A 216 5.77 -0.91 -3.26
N ASP A 217 4.52 -0.45 -3.28
CA ASP A 217 3.96 0.28 -4.43
C ASP A 217 4.48 1.72 -4.45
N ASP A 218 4.76 2.22 -5.66
CA ASP A 218 5.12 3.61 -5.92
C ASP A 218 3.93 4.55 -5.61
N GLN A 219 4.16 5.54 -4.76
CA GLN A 219 3.21 6.61 -4.40
C GLN A 219 3.64 7.98 -4.95
N GLY A 220 4.57 8.01 -5.90
CA GLY A 220 5.12 9.24 -6.46
C GLY A 220 6.53 9.51 -5.93
N LYS A 221 6.97 10.77 -5.99
CA LYS A 221 8.37 11.11 -5.74
C LYS A 221 8.53 12.37 -4.88
N LEU A 222 9.63 12.46 -4.15
CA LEU A 222 10.07 13.65 -3.42
C LEU A 222 11.38 14.18 -4.02
N GLU A 223 11.44 15.48 -4.24
CA GLU A 223 12.66 16.19 -4.62
C GLU A 223 13.33 16.69 -3.34
N ILE A 224 14.52 16.16 -3.06
CA ILE A 224 15.23 16.36 -1.79
C ILE A 224 16.66 16.76 -2.11
N GLU A 225 17.15 17.75 -1.37
CA GLU A 225 18.55 18.18 -1.43
C GLU A 225 19.25 18.02 -0.08
N ILE A 226 20.50 17.56 -0.12
CA ILE A 226 21.42 17.58 1.02
C ILE A 226 22.70 18.26 0.55
N LEU A 227 22.93 19.46 1.07
CA LEU A 227 23.95 20.37 0.56
C LEU A 227 24.98 20.66 1.65
N PRO A 228 26.27 20.35 1.45
CA PRO A 228 27.32 20.81 2.36
C PRO A 228 27.46 22.35 2.29
N CYS A 229 27.82 22.94 3.41
CA CYS A 229 27.88 24.40 3.57
C CYS A 229 29.21 24.85 4.16
N ASP A 230 29.60 26.09 3.83
CA ASP A 230 30.71 26.79 4.49
C ASP A 230 30.31 27.38 5.84
N GLU A 231 31.18 28.20 6.44
CA GLU A 231 30.93 28.81 7.74
C GLU A 231 29.74 29.80 7.71
N GLU A 232 29.56 30.50 6.60
CA GLU A 232 28.51 31.48 6.33
C GLU A 232 27.21 30.88 5.77
N TRP A 233 27.09 29.54 5.71
CA TRP A 233 25.94 28.80 5.16
C TRP A 233 25.75 28.90 3.63
N ASN A 234 26.79 29.30 2.91
CA ASN A 234 26.79 29.20 1.45
C ASN A 234 26.96 27.75 1.03
N GLU A 235 26.27 27.39 -0.05
CA GLU A 235 26.28 26.03 -0.60
C GLU A 235 27.62 25.73 -1.26
N LEU A 236 28.24 24.62 -0.84
CA LEU A 236 29.50 24.14 -1.39
C LEU A 236 29.22 23.30 -2.64
N THR A 237 29.04 23.95 -3.79
CA THR A 237 28.89 23.27 -5.09
C THR A 237 30.25 22.86 -5.65
N ASN A 238 30.41 21.62 -6.11
CA ASN A 238 31.65 21.06 -6.67
C ASN A 238 32.86 21.01 -5.71
N SER A 239 32.60 21.01 -4.41
CA SER A 239 33.62 20.72 -3.40
C SER A 239 33.78 19.20 -3.25
N PHE A 240 35.01 18.73 -3.14
CA PHE A 240 35.29 17.32 -2.87
C PHE A 240 36.33 17.22 -1.76
N ALA A 241 36.07 16.36 -0.79
CA ALA A 241 37.01 16.03 0.26
C ALA A 241 37.09 14.51 0.47
N GLU A 242 38.28 14.04 0.83
CA GLU A 242 38.46 12.68 1.34
C GLU A 242 37.76 12.58 2.70
N PRO A 243 36.97 11.53 2.99
CA PRO A 243 36.24 11.39 4.25
C PRO A 243 37.13 11.50 5.48
N GLU A 244 38.35 10.96 5.41
CA GLU A 244 39.35 11.00 6.48
C GLU A 244 39.80 12.42 6.80
N SER A 245 39.79 13.32 5.80
CA SER A 245 40.17 14.73 5.97
C SER A 245 39.11 15.54 6.71
N LEU A 246 37.85 15.08 6.71
CA LEU A 246 36.76 15.73 7.43
C LEU A 246 36.75 15.35 8.92
N ILE A 247 37.39 14.25 9.30
CA ILE A 247 37.46 13.81 10.70
C ILE A 247 38.16 14.87 11.55
N ALA A 248 37.62 15.11 12.74
CA ALA A 248 38.03 16.15 13.69
C ALA A 248 37.82 17.60 13.22
N ASN A 249 37.23 17.81 12.04
CA ASN A 249 36.85 19.13 11.54
C ASN A 249 35.34 19.36 11.68
N PRO A 250 34.88 20.63 11.73
CA PRO A 250 33.46 20.94 11.71
C PRO A 250 32.85 20.65 10.33
N LEU A 251 31.61 20.18 10.31
CA LEU A 251 30.82 20.02 9.09
C LEU A 251 29.48 20.73 9.26
N LYS A 252 29.17 21.61 8.30
CA LYS A 252 27.85 22.23 8.16
C LYS A 252 27.21 21.73 6.88
N PHE A 253 25.92 21.47 6.93
CA PHE A 253 25.13 21.11 5.77
C PHE A 253 23.66 21.43 6.01
N LYS A 254 22.85 21.45 4.96
CA LYS A 254 21.40 21.61 5.06
C LYS A 254 20.68 20.51 4.32
N ILE A 255 19.54 20.11 4.86
CA ILE A 255 18.59 19.21 4.23
C ILE A 255 17.40 20.04 3.79
N LYS A 256 17.04 19.93 2.51
CA LYS A 256 15.87 20.57 1.92
C LYS A 256 14.90 19.53 1.41
N VAL A 257 13.62 19.72 1.69
CA VAL A 257 12.52 18.97 1.06
C VAL A 257 11.78 19.98 0.18
N LEU A 258 11.99 19.89 -1.13
CA LEU A 258 11.55 20.93 -2.07
C LEU A 258 10.09 20.72 -2.48
N THR A 259 9.80 19.61 -3.15
CA THR A 259 8.49 19.34 -3.75
C THR A 259 8.18 17.85 -3.84
N GLY A 260 6.90 17.51 -3.87
CA GLY A 260 6.43 16.18 -4.28
C GLY A 260 6.06 16.16 -5.76
N LYS A 261 6.12 15.00 -6.41
CA LYS A 261 5.67 14.79 -7.80
C LYS A 261 4.85 13.52 -7.93
N GLY A 262 3.69 13.62 -8.58
CA GLY A 262 2.81 12.47 -8.82
C GLY A 262 2.22 11.82 -7.57
N LEU A 263 2.08 12.56 -6.47
CA LEU A 263 1.56 12.07 -5.20
C LEU A 263 0.04 11.78 -5.25
N PRO A 264 -0.50 10.92 -4.36
CA PRO A 264 -1.90 10.53 -4.44
C PRO A 264 -2.84 11.69 -4.09
N LYS A 265 -3.79 11.97 -4.97
CA LYS A 265 -4.75 13.07 -4.82
C LYS A 265 -5.82 12.83 -3.74
N ARG A 266 -5.79 11.71 -3.00
CA ARG A 266 -6.77 11.41 -1.94
C ARG A 266 -6.53 12.18 -0.63
N PHE A 267 -5.38 12.86 -0.51
CA PHE A 267 -5.00 13.58 0.70
C PHE A 267 -5.36 15.07 0.62
N ALA A 268 -5.80 15.61 1.76
CA ALA A 268 -6.18 17.00 1.97
C ALA A 268 -4.98 17.87 2.36
N ALA A 269 -4.07 17.30 3.15
CA ALA A 269 -2.83 17.91 3.59
C ALA A 269 -1.70 16.88 3.52
N LEU A 270 -0.48 17.34 3.29
CA LEU A 270 0.72 16.53 3.17
C LEU A 270 1.84 17.18 3.99
N PHE A 271 2.70 16.37 4.59
CA PHE A 271 3.91 16.82 5.24
C PHE A 271 4.95 15.70 5.21
N CYS A 272 6.22 16.07 5.33
CA CYS A 272 7.30 15.11 5.45
C CYS A 272 7.88 15.15 6.86
N ARG A 273 8.41 14.03 7.33
CA ARG A 273 9.22 14.01 8.54
C ARG A 273 10.37 13.02 8.43
N TYR A 274 11.45 13.27 9.15
CA TYR A 274 12.61 12.40 9.18
C TYR A 274 13.40 12.57 10.47
N LYS A 275 14.23 11.57 10.79
CA LYS A 275 15.22 11.64 11.85
C LYS A 275 16.61 11.66 11.24
N TYR A 276 17.42 12.60 11.69
CA TYR A 276 18.84 12.63 11.36
C TYR A 276 19.65 11.99 12.51
N TYR A 277 20.92 11.72 12.26
CA TYR A 277 21.86 11.03 13.14
C TYR A 277 21.64 11.29 14.65
N LEU A 278 21.26 10.25 15.39
CA LEU A 278 21.01 10.28 16.84
C LEU A 278 19.91 11.26 17.31
N ASP A 279 19.05 11.75 16.40
CA ASP A 279 17.87 12.53 16.78
C ASP A 279 16.83 11.64 17.49
N ASP A 280 16.43 12.05 18.69
CA ASP A 280 15.33 11.41 19.42
C ASP A 280 13.96 11.77 18.80
N ASP A 281 13.82 13.01 18.33
CA ASP A 281 12.58 13.57 17.80
C ASP A 281 12.62 13.73 16.27
N TYR A 282 11.45 13.67 15.65
CA TYR A 282 11.32 13.90 14.21
C TYR A 282 11.47 15.38 13.87
N THR A 283 12.28 15.66 12.85
CA THR A 283 12.18 16.90 12.09
C THR A 283 10.98 16.79 11.17
N THR A 284 10.05 17.75 11.23
CA THR A 284 8.80 17.73 10.46
C THR A 284 8.67 19.02 9.65
N THR A 285 8.25 18.92 8.39
CA THR A 285 7.95 20.08 7.54
C THR A 285 6.63 20.72 7.94
N GLU A 286 6.35 21.92 7.46
CA GLU A 286 5.00 22.47 7.54
C GLU A 286 4.03 21.60 6.73
N GLU A 287 2.76 21.59 7.14
CA GLU A 287 1.69 20.96 6.38
C GLU A 287 1.35 21.83 5.17
N VAL A 288 1.36 21.20 4.00
CA VAL A 288 1.01 21.84 2.73
C VAL A 288 -0.29 21.25 2.20
N PRO A 289 -1.08 22.02 1.43
CA PRO A 289 -2.28 21.49 0.80
C PRO A 289 -1.96 20.26 -0.05
N GLY A 290 -2.83 19.26 0.03
CA GLY A 290 -2.70 18.03 -0.76
C GLY A 290 -2.82 18.30 -2.26
N GLY A 291 -2.16 17.47 -3.06
CA GLY A 291 -2.09 17.63 -4.50
C GLY A 291 -1.18 16.57 -5.11
N SER A 292 -1.14 16.52 -6.43
CA SER A 292 -0.18 15.66 -7.14
C SER A 292 1.25 16.17 -6.94
N ASP A 293 1.44 17.50 -6.96
CA ASP A 293 2.76 18.11 -7.00
C ASP A 293 2.89 19.25 -5.96
N PRO A 294 2.80 18.95 -4.65
CA PRO A 294 2.86 19.96 -3.60
C PRO A 294 4.26 20.59 -3.47
N GLN A 295 4.33 21.84 -3.02
CA GLN A 295 5.58 22.55 -2.75
C GLN A 295 5.80 22.61 -1.23
N PHE A 296 6.82 21.91 -0.73
CA PHE A 296 7.17 21.90 0.69
C PHE A 296 8.09 23.07 1.04
N ASN A 297 9.05 23.41 0.17
CA ASN A 297 10.03 24.48 0.36
C ASN A 297 10.66 24.50 1.76
N PHE A 298 10.89 23.31 2.33
CA PHE A 298 11.41 23.16 3.67
C PHE A 298 12.93 23.13 3.63
N GLU A 299 13.57 23.80 4.58
CA GLU A 299 15.01 23.79 4.77
C GLU A 299 15.34 23.67 6.27
N LYS A 300 16.27 22.79 6.61
CA LYS A 300 16.85 22.72 7.95
C LYS A 300 18.36 22.56 7.89
N THR A 301 19.04 23.36 8.68
CA THR A 301 20.50 23.43 8.79
C THR A 301 21.01 22.55 9.93
N TYR A 302 22.13 21.87 9.71
CA TYR A 302 22.79 21.00 10.68
C TYR A 302 24.25 21.41 10.85
N THR A 303 24.67 21.53 12.11
CA THR A 303 26.07 21.82 12.47
C THR A 303 26.63 20.68 13.30
N VAL A 304 27.64 20.01 12.76
CA VAL A 304 28.45 19.02 13.46
C VAL A 304 29.75 19.71 13.86
N ALA A 305 29.89 20.05 15.14
CA ALA A 305 31.05 20.80 15.64
C ALA A 305 32.38 20.05 15.42
N THR A 306 32.35 18.73 15.49
CA THR A 306 33.52 17.88 15.28
C THR A 306 33.06 16.55 14.70
N VAL A 307 33.45 16.28 13.45
CA VAL A 307 33.16 15.01 12.79
C VAL A 307 33.94 13.89 13.47
N THR A 308 33.22 12.91 14.01
CA THR A 308 33.82 11.72 14.63
C THR A 308 33.91 10.58 13.61
N GLN A 309 34.74 9.57 13.89
CA GLN A 309 34.79 8.35 13.06
C GLN A 309 33.42 7.65 12.99
N GLN A 310 32.66 7.64 14.09
CA GLN A 310 31.32 7.03 14.13
C GLN A 310 30.36 7.78 13.23
N PHE A 311 30.38 9.12 13.27
CA PHE A 311 29.55 9.94 12.41
C PHE A 311 29.95 9.78 10.94
N MET A 312 31.25 9.73 10.63
CA MET A 312 31.72 9.48 9.26
C MET A 312 31.28 8.11 8.75
N ASN A 313 31.41 7.06 9.57
CA ASN A 313 30.91 5.72 9.23
C ASN A 313 29.39 5.73 8.98
N TYR A 314 28.64 6.53 9.74
CA TYR A 314 27.22 6.72 9.50
C TYR A 314 26.94 7.38 8.15
N LEU A 315 27.64 8.46 7.79
CA LEU A 315 27.48 9.08 6.47
C LEU A 315 27.80 8.09 5.34
N GLN A 316 28.87 7.31 5.46
CA GLN A 316 29.30 6.38 4.42
C GLN A 316 28.38 5.17 4.23
N ASN A 317 27.80 4.63 5.32
CA ASN A 317 27.11 3.33 5.29
C ASN A 317 25.62 3.41 5.57
N SER A 318 25.08 4.59 5.87
CA SER A 318 23.70 4.76 6.28
C SER A 318 22.91 5.69 5.36
N TYR A 319 21.62 5.78 5.66
CA TYR A 319 20.65 6.57 4.92
C TYR A 319 19.70 7.26 5.89
N ILE A 320 19.07 8.33 5.42
CA ILE A 320 17.92 8.97 6.08
C ILE A 320 16.65 8.38 5.50
N ILE A 321 15.68 8.10 6.37
CA ILE A 321 14.32 7.73 5.97
C ILE A 321 13.48 9.00 6.06
N VAL A 322 13.03 9.48 4.91
CA VAL A 322 12.05 10.57 4.83
C VAL A 322 10.67 9.95 4.67
N GLU A 323 9.81 10.18 5.65
CA GLU A 323 8.44 9.69 5.68
C GLU A 323 7.51 10.76 5.10
N LEU A 324 6.72 10.40 4.09
CA LEU A 324 5.63 11.22 3.58
C LEU A 324 4.34 10.85 4.30
N TRP A 325 3.74 11.83 4.96
CA TRP A 325 2.48 11.71 5.69
C TRP A 325 1.39 12.54 5.02
N GLY A 326 0.14 12.11 5.20
CA GLY A 326 -1.00 12.90 4.74
C GLY A 326 -2.24 12.72 5.59
N ARG A 327 -3.09 13.74 5.58
CA ARG A 327 -4.45 13.69 6.14
C ARG A 327 -5.42 13.39 5.01
N GLN A 328 -6.31 12.43 5.20
CA GLN A 328 -7.19 11.98 4.12
C GLN A 328 -8.26 13.03 3.85
N ARG A 329 -8.72 13.15 2.60
CA ARG A 329 -9.93 13.93 2.31
C ARG A 329 -11.13 13.14 2.78
N ASP A 330 -11.96 13.77 3.59
CA ASP A 330 -13.31 13.27 3.81
C ASP A 330 -14.14 13.53 2.54
N SER A 331 -14.35 12.48 1.74
CA SER A 331 -15.18 12.58 0.54
C SER A 331 -16.69 12.69 0.85
N GLY A 332 -17.10 12.53 2.12
CA GLY A 332 -18.49 12.64 2.58
C GLY A 332 -18.94 14.05 2.96
N ARG A 333 -18.01 15.02 3.10
CA ARG A 333 -18.32 16.38 3.56
C ARG A 333 -18.25 17.40 2.42
N THR A 334 -19.33 17.54 1.65
CA THR A 334 -19.52 18.75 0.86
C THR A 334 -19.70 19.96 1.79
N GLY A 335 -18.66 20.78 1.88
CA GLY A 335 -18.77 22.23 2.14
C GLY A 335 -19.09 22.66 3.56
N GLY A 336 -18.09 22.62 4.44
CA GLY A 336 -18.02 23.46 5.63
C GLY A 336 -16.68 24.16 5.67
N LYS A 337 -16.66 25.49 5.50
CA LYS A 337 -15.44 26.30 5.66
C LYS A 337 -14.83 26.02 7.03
N ILE A 338 -13.55 25.64 7.06
CA ILE A 338 -12.75 25.68 8.29
C ILE A 338 -12.55 27.16 8.63
N ALA A 339 -13.35 27.66 9.57
CA ALA A 339 -13.05 28.92 10.26
C ALA A 339 -12.36 28.56 11.57
N GLN A 340 -11.15 29.09 11.75
CA GLN A 340 -10.35 29.00 12.96
C GLN A 340 -11.17 29.41 14.18
N ILE A 341 -11.25 28.53 15.18
CA ILE A 341 -11.79 28.85 16.50
C ILE A 341 -10.60 29.32 17.34
N ALA A 342 -10.55 30.63 17.59
CA ALA A 342 -9.78 31.20 18.70
C ALA A 342 -10.78 31.50 19.83
N GLU A 343 -10.54 30.91 21.00
CA GLU A 343 -11.31 31.14 22.22
C GLU A 343 -10.98 32.50 22.84
N SER A 344 -12.02 33.24 23.28
CA SER A 344 -12.11 33.76 24.66
C SER A 344 -13.41 34.56 24.91
N PRO A 345 -13.82 34.72 26.18
CA PRO A 345 -15.23 34.73 26.60
C PRO A 345 -15.79 36.14 26.86
N ASN A 346 -17.12 36.31 26.89
CA ASN A 346 -17.89 36.64 28.10
C ASN A 346 -19.36 37.05 27.81
N ASP A 347 -20.24 36.67 28.74
CA ASP A 347 -21.52 37.24 29.19
C ASP A 347 -22.62 37.76 28.22
N GLY A 348 -23.81 37.17 28.37
CA GLY A 348 -24.98 37.95 28.78
C GLY A 348 -26.13 38.15 27.78
N ALA A 349 -27.32 37.78 28.26
CA ALA A 349 -28.64 38.36 27.97
C ALA A 349 -29.58 37.68 26.94
N VAL A 350 -30.61 37.08 27.55
CA VAL A 350 -31.95 36.70 27.07
C VAL A 350 -32.68 37.83 26.34
N LYS A 351 -33.40 37.45 25.27
CA LYS A 351 -34.76 37.88 24.79
C LYS A 351 -34.77 37.64 23.26
N GLY A 352 -35.68 36.94 22.62
CA GLY A 352 -37.13 36.77 22.79
C GLY A 352 -37.68 36.64 21.36
N GLY A 353 -38.51 35.63 21.09
CA GLY A 353 -39.18 35.49 19.78
C GLY A 353 -40.12 36.65 19.47
N PRO A 354 -40.75 36.68 18.27
CA PRO A 354 -41.84 35.75 18.03
C PRO A 354 -41.92 35.15 16.61
N SER A 355 -42.89 34.25 16.52
CA SER A 355 -43.17 33.23 15.53
C SER A 355 -43.78 33.70 14.20
N ARG A 356 -43.71 32.77 13.22
CA ARG A 356 -44.78 32.34 12.30
C ARG A 356 -45.01 33.15 11.00
N GLU A 357 -44.80 32.47 9.86
CA GLU A 357 -45.78 32.17 8.79
C GLU A 357 -45.08 31.93 7.43
N GLY A 358 -45.66 31.05 6.60
CA GLY A 358 -45.33 30.96 5.17
C GLY A 358 -44.95 29.58 4.65
N LEU A 359 -45.95 28.69 4.54
CA LEU A 359 -45.92 27.57 3.59
C LEU A 359 -46.34 28.15 2.24
N ASP A 360 -45.46 28.21 1.24
CA ASP A 360 -45.88 28.21 -0.17
C ASP A 360 -44.83 27.57 -1.09
N SER A 361 -45.33 26.57 -1.78
CA SER A 361 -44.94 25.92 -3.03
C SER A 361 -44.07 26.74 -3.98
N THR A 362 -42.99 26.14 -4.49
CA THR A 362 -42.62 26.18 -5.93
C THR A 362 -41.70 25.01 -6.24
N ASP A 363 -42.29 23.93 -6.77
CA ASP A 363 -41.57 22.98 -7.60
C ASP A 363 -41.30 23.60 -8.98
N GLY A 364 -40.11 23.36 -9.54
CA GLY A 364 -39.94 23.35 -10.99
C GLY A 364 -38.65 23.95 -11.53
N GLU A 365 -37.77 23.05 -11.98
CA GLU A 365 -36.75 23.22 -13.03
C GLU A 365 -35.36 23.78 -12.66
N GLY A 366 -34.42 22.84 -12.43
CA GLY A 366 -32.99 23.14 -12.48
C GLY A 366 -32.10 21.94 -12.15
N GLY A 367 -32.17 20.85 -12.90
CA GLY A 367 -31.37 19.66 -12.56
C GLY A 367 -31.36 18.52 -13.58
N SER A 368 -31.29 18.80 -14.88
CA SER A 368 -31.28 17.73 -15.91
C SER A 368 -29.91 17.53 -16.61
N GLY A 369 -28.90 18.35 -16.30
CA GLY A 369 -27.58 18.26 -16.92
C GLY A 369 -26.65 17.20 -16.28
N GLY A 370 -26.59 17.16 -14.95
CA GLY A 370 -25.68 16.28 -14.22
C GLY A 370 -26.06 14.80 -14.30
N THR A 371 -27.34 14.49 -14.13
CA THR A 371 -27.85 13.11 -14.11
C THR A 371 -27.74 12.43 -15.48
N ARG A 372 -27.92 13.17 -16.59
CA ARG A 372 -27.72 12.63 -17.94
C ARG A 372 -26.25 12.39 -18.27
N LYS A 373 -25.34 13.23 -17.76
CA LYS A 373 -23.90 13.08 -17.98
C LYS A 373 -23.35 11.86 -17.22
N LEU A 374 -23.81 11.65 -15.99
CA LEU A 374 -23.48 10.47 -15.20
C LEU A 374 -24.04 9.17 -15.81
N LEU A 375 -25.28 9.18 -16.32
CA LEU A 375 -25.84 8.01 -17.02
C LEU A 375 -25.07 7.66 -18.30
N ALA A 376 -24.61 8.67 -19.05
CA ALA A 376 -23.81 8.45 -20.25
C ALA A 376 -22.41 7.88 -19.93
N GLU A 377 -21.77 8.36 -18.86
CA GLU A 377 -20.49 7.83 -18.38
C GLU A 377 -20.64 6.38 -17.87
N LEU A 378 -21.74 6.07 -17.17
CA LEU A 378 -22.04 4.72 -16.68
C LEU A 378 -22.27 3.71 -17.84
N ASP A 379 -22.95 4.12 -18.91
CA ASP A 379 -23.16 3.30 -20.11
C ASP A 379 -21.84 3.07 -20.89
N THR A 380 -20.93 4.05 -20.90
CA THR A 380 -19.59 3.86 -21.50
C THR A 380 -18.73 2.89 -20.69
N ILE A 381 -18.72 3.01 -19.36
CA ILE A 381 -17.93 2.14 -18.48
C ILE A 381 -18.44 0.70 -18.51
N THR A 382 -19.76 0.51 -18.54
CA THR A 382 -20.37 -0.82 -18.64
C THR A 382 -20.04 -1.50 -19.96
N LYS A 383 -20.09 -0.78 -21.09
CA LYS A 383 -19.67 -1.32 -22.41
C LYS A 383 -18.18 -1.66 -22.47
N GLU A 384 -17.31 -0.87 -21.84
CA GLU A 384 -15.89 -1.19 -21.75
C GLU A 384 -15.62 -2.44 -20.91
N LYS A 385 -16.34 -2.60 -19.79
CA LYS A 385 -16.27 -3.79 -18.93
C LYS A 385 -16.71 -5.05 -19.68
N GLU A 386 -17.82 -5.00 -20.41
CA GLU A 386 -18.31 -6.15 -21.20
C GLU A 386 -17.30 -6.55 -22.29
N ARG A 387 -16.66 -5.57 -22.95
CA ARG A 387 -15.59 -5.84 -23.93
C ARG A 387 -14.35 -6.47 -23.29
N ALA A 388 -13.96 -6.02 -22.10
CA ALA A 388 -12.84 -6.60 -21.36
C ALA A 388 -13.12 -8.04 -20.94
N GLU A 389 -14.33 -8.33 -20.45
CA GLU A 389 -14.75 -9.69 -20.09
C GLU A 389 -14.78 -10.63 -21.30
N LEU A 390 -15.17 -10.13 -22.48
CA LEU A 390 -15.18 -10.90 -23.71
C LEU A 390 -13.75 -11.22 -24.19
N LYS A 391 -12.80 -10.28 -24.04
CA LYS A 391 -11.37 -10.53 -24.29
C LYS A 391 -10.80 -11.60 -23.37
N VAL A 392 -11.11 -11.52 -22.08
CA VAL A 392 -10.66 -12.52 -21.09
C VAL A 392 -11.20 -13.91 -21.44
N LYS A 393 -12.47 -14.02 -21.84
CA LYS A 393 -13.05 -15.30 -22.29
C LYS A 393 -12.39 -15.84 -23.55
N GLN A 394 -12.05 -14.99 -24.51
CA GLN A 394 -11.34 -15.41 -25.73
C GLN A 394 -9.91 -15.89 -25.44
N LEU A 395 -9.18 -15.20 -24.57
CA LEU A 395 -7.85 -15.62 -24.11
C LEU A 395 -7.92 -16.96 -23.35
N GLN A 396 -8.92 -17.15 -22.51
CA GLN A 396 -9.16 -18.42 -21.82
C GLN A 396 -9.46 -19.56 -22.80
N SER A 397 -10.20 -19.29 -23.88
CA SER A 397 -10.46 -20.29 -24.93
C SER A 397 -9.17 -20.69 -25.66
N LEU A 398 -8.33 -19.72 -26.03
CA LEU A 398 -7.04 -19.97 -26.69
C LEU A 398 -6.11 -20.80 -25.80
N LEU A 399 -6.05 -20.48 -24.49
CA LEU A 399 -5.29 -21.24 -23.49
C LEU A 399 -5.79 -22.67 -23.33
N ASN A 400 -7.12 -22.86 -23.30
CA ASN A 400 -7.71 -24.18 -23.15
C ASN A 400 -7.52 -25.05 -24.39
N GLU A 401 -7.59 -24.48 -25.59
CA GLU A 401 -7.30 -25.21 -26.84
C GLU A 401 -5.82 -25.59 -26.95
N ALA A 402 -4.90 -24.70 -26.57
CA ALA A 402 -3.46 -24.99 -26.52
C ALA A 402 -3.16 -26.13 -25.53
N ARG A 403 -3.74 -26.07 -24.33
CA ARG A 403 -3.63 -27.15 -23.31
C ARG A 403 -4.21 -28.48 -23.80
N LYS A 404 -5.31 -28.46 -24.55
CA LYS A 404 -5.94 -29.66 -25.10
C LYS A 404 -5.10 -30.31 -26.22
N LYS A 405 -4.31 -29.52 -26.94
CA LYS A 405 -3.35 -30.00 -27.95
C LYS A 405 -1.99 -30.39 -27.37
N GLY A 406 -1.73 -30.07 -26.09
CA GLY A 406 -0.46 -30.35 -25.42
C GLY A 406 0.66 -29.38 -25.79
N ASP A 407 0.32 -28.23 -26.40
CA ASP A 407 1.28 -27.21 -26.80
C ASP A 407 1.51 -26.23 -25.64
N GLU A 408 2.77 -26.11 -25.20
CA GLU A 408 3.19 -25.14 -24.17
C GLU A 408 3.44 -23.73 -24.73
N LYS A 409 3.19 -23.51 -26.03
CA LYS A 409 3.46 -22.26 -26.74
C LYS A 409 2.20 -21.79 -27.45
N ILE A 410 1.86 -20.52 -27.28
CA ILE A 410 0.73 -19.86 -27.95
C ILE A 410 1.30 -18.95 -29.03
N ASP A 411 0.67 -18.97 -30.20
CA ASP A 411 1.01 -18.10 -31.32
C ASP A 411 0.82 -16.63 -30.94
N VAL A 412 1.88 -15.83 -31.13
CA VAL A 412 1.95 -14.43 -30.69
C VAL A 412 1.03 -13.56 -31.55
N ASP A 413 0.86 -13.88 -32.84
CA ASP A 413 0.00 -13.13 -33.75
C ASP A 413 -1.49 -13.33 -33.41
N ALA A 414 -1.86 -14.54 -32.98
CA ALA A 414 -3.20 -14.83 -32.47
C ALA A 414 -3.49 -14.08 -31.15
N LEU A 415 -2.50 -14.00 -30.25
CA LEU A 415 -2.62 -13.26 -29.00
C LEU A 415 -2.76 -11.75 -29.27
N ASP A 416 -1.94 -11.22 -30.17
CA ASP A 416 -1.95 -9.81 -30.55
C ASP A 416 -3.26 -9.43 -31.25
N SER A 417 -3.81 -10.30 -32.11
CA SER A 417 -5.12 -10.07 -32.72
C SER A 417 -6.25 -9.96 -31.70
N THR A 418 -6.18 -10.71 -30.58
CA THR A 418 -7.18 -10.69 -29.51
C THR A 418 -7.05 -9.44 -28.64
N LEU A 419 -5.82 -8.95 -28.44
CA LEU A 419 -5.51 -7.77 -27.63
C LEU A 419 -5.73 -6.46 -28.41
N SER A 420 -5.39 -6.45 -29.70
CA SER A 420 -5.32 -5.28 -30.58
C SER A 420 -6.62 -4.95 -31.33
N ALA A 421 -7.67 -5.78 -31.22
CA ALA A 421 -8.98 -5.59 -31.86
C ALA A 421 -9.78 -4.34 -31.39
N THR A 422 -9.14 -3.32 -30.80
CA THR A 422 -9.83 -2.08 -30.42
C THR A 422 -8.98 -0.81 -30.62
N LEU A 423 -7.79 -0.88 -31.22
CA LEU A 423 -6.95 0.32 -31.40
C LEU A 423 -7.15 1.10 -32.70
N ASN A 424 -7.93 0.59 -33.67
CA ASN A 424 -8.15 1.26 -34.95
C ASN A 424 -9.61 1.68 -35.16
N GLY A 425 -10.01 2.72 -34.42
CA GLY A 425 -11.08 3.63 -34.83
C GLY A 425 -10.47 4.89 -35.45
N GLY A 426 -9.73 4.74 -36.54
CA GLY A 426 -9.06 5.85 -37.21
C GLY A 426 -8.50 5.39 -38.55
N ASP A 427 -9.16 5.82 -39.63
CA ASP A 427 -8.77 5.60 -41.02
C ASP A 427 -7.34 6.14 -41.27
N GLN A 428 -6.35 5.25 -41.36
CA GLN A 428 -5.11 5.51 -42.07
C GLN A 428 -4.69 4.28 -42.88
N LYS A 429 -5.02 4.34 -44.17
CA LYS A 429 -4.46 3.52 -45.25
C LYS A 429 -2.94 3.46 -45.15
N LYS A 430 -2.38 2.27 -44.98
CA LYS A 430 -0.96 1.99 -45.25
C LYS A 430 -0.81 1.59 -46.74
N PRO A 431 0.16 2.13 -47.49
CA PRO A 431 0.37 1.78 -48.90
C PRO A 431 1.04 0.40 -49.03
N PRO A 432 0.87 -0.31 -50.17
CA PRO A 432 1.33 -1.68 -50.33
C PRO A 432 2.84 -1.77 -50.53
N GLU A 433 3.47 -2.78 -49.92
CA GLU A 433 4.83 -3.21 -50.18
C GLU A 433 4.92 -3.85 -51.58
N GLU A 434 5.79 -3.28 -52.42
CA GLU A 434 6.12 -3.82 -53.74
C GLU A 434 7.33 -4.76 -53.63
N LYS A 435 7.14 -6.01 -54.04
CA LYS A 435 8.20 -7.01 -54.20
C LYS A 435 9.16 -6.58 -55.31
N ALA A 436 10.46 -6.52 -55.02
CA ALA A 436 11.49 -6.47 -56.06
C ALA A 436 12.44 -7.66 -55.94
N GLY A 437 12.27 -8.62 -56.85
CA GLY A 437 13.27 -9.62 -57.19
C GLY A 437 13.92 -9.28 -58.53
N ALA A 438 15.25 -9.17 -58.50
CA ALA A 438 16.25 -9.42 -59.55
C ALA A 438 16.07 -8.86 -60.99
N GLY A 439 17.08 -8.09 -61.43
CA GLY A 439 17.56 -8.20 -62.81
C GLY A 439 18.20 -6.96 -63.47
N SER A 440 19.52 -6.99 -63.60
CA SER A 440 20.32 -6.55 -64.77
C SER A 440 20.70 -5.06 -64.98
N LYS A 441 22.03 -4.86 -64.84
CA LYS A 441 22.99 -4.12 -65.71
C LYS A 441 22.84 -2.61 -65.98
N ALA A 442 23.96 -1.94 -65.68
CA ALA A 442 24.78 -1.08 -66.56
C ALA A 442 24.96 0.39 -66.11
N ALA A 443 26.22 0.67 -65.79
CA ALA A 443 27.06 1.79 -66.23
C ALA A 443 26.72 3.25 -65.86
N ALA A 444 27.71 3.82 -65.16
CA ALA A 444 28.39 5.08 -65.45
C ALA A 444 28.11 6.32 -64.58
N ALA A 445 29.23 6.81 -64.03
CA ALA A 445 29.65 8.21 -63.90
C ALA A 445 29.17 9.06 -62.69
N ASN A 446 30.05 9.09 -61.69
CA ASN A 446 30.89 10.24 -61.27
C ASN A 446 30.30 11.46 -60.52
N ALA A 447 31.15 12.02 -59.65
CA ALA A 447 31.05 13.24 -58.82
C ALA A 447 30.23 13.08 -57.50
N GLY A 448 30.72 13.40 -56.30
CA GLY A 448 32.00 13.98 -55.88
C GLY A 448 31.82 14.75 -54.56
N GLY A 449 32.57 14.37 -53.52
CA GLY A 449 32.89 15.17 -52.31
C GLY A 449 31.76 15.33 -51.27
N SER A 450 32.00 15.35 -49.95
CA SER A 450 33.19 15.12 -49.12
C SER A 450 32.72 15.05 -47.65
N SER A 451 33.60 14.55 -46.77
CA SER A 451 33.47 14.33 -45.30
C SER A 451 32.87 12.95 -44.93
N ALA A 452 33.56 11.93 -44.41
CA ALA A 452 34.84 11.79 -43.68
C ALA A 452 34.90 12.76 -42.47
N VAL A 453 34.83 12.36 -41.20
CA VAL A 453 35.46 11.26 -40.47
C VAL A 453 34.76 11.19 -39.09
N ILE A 454 34.97 10.10 -38.36
CA ILE A 454 34.73 9.89 -36.91
C ILE A 454 33.45 9.10 -36.62
N GLN A 455 33.53 7.77 -36.77
CA GLN A 455 33.15 6.83 -35.71
C GLN A 455 33.56 5.42 -36.15
N GLN A 456 34.77 5.04 -35.76
CA GLN A 456 35.17 3.64 -35.71
C GLN A 456 35.85 3.40 -34.37
N LYS A 457 35.49 2.26 -33.76
CA LYS A 457 36.04 1.62 -32.56
C LYS A 457 35.35 1.97 -31.24
N ARG A 458 34.36 1.15 -30.89
CA ARG A 458 34.54 0.06 -29.90
C ARG A 458 33.27 -0.79 -29.78
N GLU A 459 33.09 -1.72 -30.71
CA GLU A 459 32.27 -2.92 -30.49
C GLU A 459 33.08 -4.10 -31.03
N ASP A 460 33.79 -4.76 -30.13
CA ASP A 460 34.14 -6.17 -30.20
C ASP A 460 34.94 -6.49 -28.93
N VAL A 461 34.27 -7.03 -27.92
CA VAL A 461 34.67 -8.22 -27.13
C VAL A 461 33.50 -8.50 -26.18
N MET A 462 32.55 -9.36 -26.57
CA MET A 462 31.89 -10.29 -25.66
C MET A 462 31.38 -11.48 -26.47
N SER A 463 32.21 -12.52 -26.56
CA SER A 463 31.77 -13.88 -26.89
C SER A 463 32.25 -14.82 -25.78
N LYS A 464 31.41 -15.81 -25.49
CA LYS A 464 31.62 -17.05 -24.71
C LYS A 464 31.27 -16.95 -23.22
N THR A 465 30.03 -17.29 -22.81
CA THR A 465 29.42 -18.64 -22.63
C THR A 465 29.94 -19.38 -21.40
N VAL A 466 29.06 -19.70 -20.43
CA VAL A 466 28.79 -20.99 -19.73
C VAL A 466 27.69 -20.72 -18.67
N SER A 467 26.41 -21.06 -18.93
CA SER A 467 25.59 -22.21 -18.43
C SER A 467 25.14 -22.24 -16.95
N LYS A 468 23.80 -22.24 -16.78
CA LYS A 468 22.91 -23.07 -15.90
C LYS A 468 23.05 -22.96 -14.37
N ALA A 469 22.01 -23.01 -13.52
CA ALA A 469 20.57 -23.24 -13.62
C ALA A 469 19.87 -22.73 -12.33
N CYS A 470 18.60 -22.33 -12.41
CA CYS A 470 17.71 -22.09 -11.27
C CYS A 470 16.66 -23.20 -11.23
N VAL A 471 16.49 -23.83 -10.06
CA VAL A 471 15.38 -24.74 -9.73
C VAL A 471 14.85 -24.30 -8.38
N LEU A 472 13.60 -23.87 -8.34
CA LEU A 472 12.81 -23.79 -7.12
C LEU A 472 11.58 -24.67 -7.32
N GLN A 473 11.53 -25.76 -6.57
CA GLN A 473 10.30 -26.24 -5.97
C GLN A 473 10.16 -25.60 -4.59
#